data_AF-A0A9P7XLZ8-F1
#
_entry.id   AF-A0A9P7XLZ8-F1
#
_cell.length_a   1.000
_cell.length_b   1.000
_cell.length_c   1.000
_cell.angle_alpha   90.00
_cell.angle_beta   90.00
_cell.angle_gamma   90.00
#
_symmetry.space_group_name_H-M   'P 1'
#
loop_
_entity.id
_entity.type
_entity.pdbx_description
1 polymer ?
#
loop_
_entity_poly.entity_id
_entity_poly.type
_entity_poly.pdbx_seq_one_letter_code
_entity_poly.pdbx_strand_id
1 'polypeptide(L)'
;MSGIQNLQSYDPFADLGDSGDTSDQQTYIHIRIQQRNGRKTLTTIQGLPATFDQKRMLKIFKKDFACNGTLVDDPELGSVIQLQGDQRTKVLTLLVEEGGIDKKMIKLHGF
;
A
#
# COMPACT_ATOMS: atom_id res chain seq x y z
N MET A 1 -22.37 5.14 -47.79
CA MET A 1 -21.27 5.88 -47.14
C MET A 1 -20.49 4.87 -46.32
N SER A 2 -19.60 4.13 -46.98
CA SER A 2 -18.82 3.05 -46.37
C SER A 2 -17.73 3.68 -45.51
N GLY A 3 -17.82 3.50 -44.18
CA GLY A 3 -16.86 4.06 -43.23
C GLY A 3 -15.46 3.47 -43.42
N ILE A 4 -14.46 4.34 -43.47
CA ILE A 4 -13.04 3.98 -43.60
C ILE A 4 -12.61 3.21 -42.34
N GLN A 5 -12.35 1.91 -42.49
CA GLN A 5 -11.92 0.99 -41.43
C GLN A 5 -10.46 1.19 -40.95
N ASN A 6 -9.71 2.11 -41.57
CA ASN A 6 -8.26 2.25 -41.37
C ASN A 6 -7.87 3.16 -40.20
N LEU A 7 -8.84 3.76 -39.49
CA LEU A 7 -8.59 4.64 -38.34
C LEU A 7 -9.21 4.09 -37.05
N GLN A 8 -9.17 2.77 -36.86
CA GLN A 8 -9.23 2.26 -35.49
C GLN A 8 -7.90 2.63 -34.84
N SER A 9 -7.94 3.47 -33.80
CA SER A 9 -6.77 3.80 -32.98
C SER A 9 -6.29 2.53 -32.29
N TYR A 10 -5.46 1.75 -32.99
CA TYR A 10 -4.77 0.59 -32.44
C TYR A 10 -3.72 1.13 -31.47
N ASP A 11 -3.94 0.90 -30.18
CA ASP A 11 -2.98 1.22 -29.15
C ASP A 11 -1.80 0.23 -29.25
N PRO A 12 -0.61 0.67 -29.68
CA PRO A 12 0.54 -0.21 -29.86
C PRO A 12 1.08 -0.78 -28.53
N PHE A 13 0.61 -0.26 -27.39
CA PHE A 13 0.96 -0.77 -26.07
C PHE A 13 -0.05 -1.77 -25.51
N ALA A 14 -1.20 -1.98 -26.17
CA ALA A 14 -2.18 -2.98 -25.75
C ALA A 14 -1.69 -4.43 -25.93
N ASP A 15 -0.85 -4.68 -26.94
CA ASP A 15 -0.37 -6.04 -27.29
C ASP A 15 1.05 -6.34 -26.73
N LEU A 16 1.78 -5.31 -26.31
CA LEU A 16 3.12 -5.43 -25.70
C LEU A 16 3.11 -5.27 -24.17
N GLY A 17 1.94 -5.00 -23.59
CA GLY A 17 1.75 -4.77 -22.15
C GLY A 17 1.46 -6.02 -21.32
N ASP A 18 1.58 -7.24 -21.89
CA ASP A 18 1.24 -8.50 -21.19
C ASP A 18 2.34 -9.57 -21.22
N SER A 19 3.60 -9.15 -21.33
CA SER A 19 4.76 -10.06 -21.15
C SER A 19 5.54 -9.78 -19.86
N GLY A 20 4.87 -9.29 -18.81
CA GLY A 20 5.57 -9.18 -17.52
C GLY A 20 4.89 -8.69 -16.24
N ASP A 21 3.58 -8.40 -16.15
CA ASP A 21 2.93 -8.23 -14.82
C ASP A 21 1.38 -8.10 -14.81
N THR A 22 0.67 -8.68 -15.77
CA THR A 22 -0.75 -8.32 -16.04
C THR A 22 -1.75 -9.43 -15.71
N SER A 23 -1.38 -10.34 -14.79
CA SER A 23 -2.31 -11.35 -14.25
C SER A 23 -2.23 -11.58 -12.73
N ASP A 24 -1.37 -10.85 -12.02
CA ASP A 24 -1.48 -10.64 -10.58
C ASP A 24 -1.25 -9.16 -10.36
N GLN A 25 -2.29 -8.37 -10.07
CA GLN A 25 -2.06 -7.10 -9.38
C GLN A 25 -1.39 -7.48 -8.05
N GLN A 26 -0.06 -7.55 -8.02
CA GLN A 26 0.67 -7.74 -6.77
C GLN A 26 0.34 -6.51 -5.94
N THR A 27 -0.62 -6.65 -5.02
CA THR A 27 -1.05 -5.60 -4.10
C THR A 27 0.12 -5.34 -3.16
N TYR A 28 1.06 -4.51 -3.62
CA TYR A 28 2.21 -4.11 -2.84
C TYR A 28 1.73 -3.38 -1.60
N ILE A 29 2.32 -3.73 -0.46
CA ILE A 29 2.05 -3.00 0.77
C ILE A 29 2.92 -1.75 0.75
N HIS A 30 2.27 -0.60 0.71
CA HIS A 30 2.95 0.68 0.70
C HIS A 30 3.00 1.25 2.12
N ILE A 31 4.22 1.42 2.65
CA ILE A 31 4.47 2.15 3.89
C ILE A 31 4.94 3.54 3.50
N ARG A 32 4.13 4.56 3.76
CA ARG A 32 4.45 5.96 3.45
C ARG A 32 4.60 6.76 4.74
N ILE A 33 5.45 7.77 4.69
CA ILE A 33 5.54 8.79 5.73
C ILE A 33 4.95 10.10 5.21
N GLN A 34 4.21 10.79 6.06
CA GLN A 34 3.64 12.11 5.78
C GLN A 34 3.96 13.04 6.94
N GLN A 35 4.23 14.31 6.65
CA GLN A 35 4.43 15.33 7.67
C GLN A 35 3.07 15.89 8.11
N ARG A 36 2.75 15.82 9.41
CA ARG A 36 1.48 16.31 9.95
C ARG A 36 1.55 17.79 10.32
N ASN A 37 2.54 18.15 11.16
CA ASN A 37 2.79 19.53 11.57
C ASN A 37 4.20 19.65 12.14
N GLY A 38 5.01 20.58 11.61
CA GLY A 38 6.37 20.82 12.06
C GLY A 38 7.16 19.51 12.06
N ARG A 39 7.66 19.07 13.21
CA ARG A 39 8.43 17.81 13.31
C ARG A 39 7.56 16.55 13.49
N LYS A 40 6.24 16.68 13.58
CA LYS A 40 5.32 15.54 13.75
C LYS A 40 5.04 14.89 12.41
N THR A 41 5.18 13.57 12.35
CA THR A 41 4.93 12.75 11.17
C THR A 41 3.81 11.74 11.42
N LEU A 42 3.25 11.22 10.34
CA LEU A 42 2.30 10.12 10.30
C LEU A 42 2.86 9.05 9.39
N THR A 43 2.82 7.79 9.83
CA THR A 43 3.14 6.64 8.99
C THR A 43 1.82 6.02 8.54
N THR A 44 1.60 5.89 7.24
CA THR A 44 0.40 5.27 6.66
C THR A 44 0.77 3.96 6.00
N ILE A 45 0.01 2.90 6.29
CA ILE A 45 0.18 1.56 5.71
C ILE A 45 -1.02 1.31 4.80
N GLN A 46 -0.77 1.18 3.51
CA GLN A 46 -1.77 0.96 2.45
C GLN A 46 -1.59 -0.42 1.81
N GLY A 47 -2.66 -0.98 1.26
CA GLY A 47 -2.61 -2.26 0.54
C GLY A 47 -2.59 -3.50 1.42
N LEU A 48 -3.09 -3.40 2.66
CA LEU A 48 -3.25 -4.59 3.52
C LEU A 48 -4.41 -5.46 2.99
N PRO A 49 -4.23 -6.80 2.88
CA PRO A 49 -5.30 -7.68 2.43
C PRO A 49 -6.47 -7.65 3.42
N ALA A 50 -7.71 -7.71 2.90
CA ALA A 50 -8.92 -7.75 3.73
C ALA A 50 -9.05 -9.02 4.60
N THR A 51 -8.25 -10.05 4.31
CA THR A 51 -8.17 -11.28 5.12
C THR A 51 -7.47 -11.06 6.46
N PHE A 52 -6.65 -10.02 6.60
CA PHE A 52 -5.99 -9.69 7.86
C PHE A 52 -6.91 -8.89 8.78
N ASP A 53 -6.95 -9.30 10.05
CA ASP A 53 -7.63 -8.55 11.11
C ASP A 53 -6.87 -7.25 11.45
N GLN A 54 -7.15 -6.19 10.70
CA GLN A 54 -6.55 -4.87 10.86
C GLN A 54 -6.70 -4.32 12.29
N LYS A 55 -7.83 -4.62 12.96
CA LYS A 55 -8.07 -4.23 14.36
C LYS A 55 -7.11 -4.92 15.33
N ARG A 56 -6.73 -6.17 15.08
CA ARG A 56 -5.76 -6.92 15.89
C ARG A 56 -4.36 -6.36 15.66
N MET A 57 -4.00 -6.11 14.40
CA MET A 57 -2.72 -5.47 14.06
C MET A 57 -2.57 -4.10 14.71
N LEU A 58 -3.64 -3.28 14.72
CA LEU A 58 -3.64 -1.98 15.39
C LEU A 58 -3.32 -2.09 16.89
N LYS A 59 -3.82 -3.12 17.58
CA LYS A 59 -3.51 -3.35 19.01
C LYS A 59 -2.04 -3.72 19.21
N ILE A 60 -1.49 -4.56 18.35
CA ILE A 60 -0.08 -4.97 18.39
C ILE A 60 0.81 -3.75 18.15
N PHE A 61 0.55 -2.98 17.09
CA PHE A 61 1.29 -1.75 16.79
C PHE A 61 1.25 -0.73 17.93
N LYS A 62 0.10 -0.56 18.59
CA LYS A 62 -0.02 0.33 19.76
C LYS A 62 0.83 -0.15 20.94
N LYS A 63 0.87 -1.46 21.17
CA LYS A 63 1.63 -2.07 22.27
C LYS A 63 3.14 -1.99 22.03
N ASP A 64 3.59 -2.37 20.84
CA ASP A 64 5.02 -2.52 20.56
C ASP A 64 5.70 -1.20 20.19
N PHE A 65 4.98 -0.32 19.49
CA PHE A 65 5.54 0.97 19.09
C PHE A 65 5.31 2.07 20.12
N ALA A 66 4.52 1.83 21.16
CA ALA A 66 4.09 2.81 22.15
C ALA A 66 3.53 4.10 21.51
N CYS A 67 2.88 3.96 20.36
CA CYS A 67 2.34 5.06 19.56
C CYS A 67 0.83 4.93 19.44
N ASN A 68 0.14 6.06 19.26
CA ASN A 68 -1.27 6.02 18.91
C ASN A 68 -1.45 5.74 17.41
N GLY A 69 -2.58 5.13 17.07
CA GLY A 69 -2.94 4.78 15.71
C GLY A 69 -4.44 4.68 15.52
N THR A 70 -4.89 4.89 14.29
CA THR A 70 -6.28 4.79 13.88
C THR A 70 -6.40 4.00 12.59
N LEU A 71 -7.52 3.30 12.45
CA LEU A 71 -7.95 2.76 11.17
C LEU A 71 -8.75 3.86 10.47
N VAL A 72 -8.45 4.12 9.20
CA VAL A 72 -9.18 5.08 8.37
C VAL A 72 -9.57 4.36 7.10
N ASP A 73 -10.87 4.32 6.82
CA ASP A 73 -11.39 3.77 5.58
C ASP A 73 -11.49 4.88 4.55
N ASP A 74 -10.74 4.73 3.46
CA ASP A 74 -10.72 5.64 2.34
C ASP A 74 -11.42 4.97 1.12
N PRO A 75 -12.28 5.68 0.38
CA PRO A 75 -13.02 5.09 -0.73
C PRO A 75 -12.14 4.67 -1.91
N GLU A 76 -10.96 5.28 -2.08
CA GLU A 76 -10.03 4.95 -3.18
C GLU A 76 -8.93 4.00 -2.72
N LEU A 77 -8.40 4.21 -1.52
CA LEU A 77 -7.22 3.47 -1.01
C LEU A 77 -7.59 2.29 -0.11
N GLY A 78 -8.88 2.11 0.20
CA GLY A 78 -9.39 1.10 1.09
C GLY A 78 -9.09 1.41 2.57
N SER A 79 -9.06 0.35 3.39
CA SER A 79 -8.76 0.46 4.82
C SER A 79 -7.27 0.70 5.05
N VAL A 80 -6.92 1.90 5.50
CA VAL A 80 -5.54 2.35 5.76
C VAL A 80 -5.31 2.44 7.26
N ILE A 81 -4.16 1.92 7.72
CA ILE A 81 -3.73 2.11 9.10
C ILE A 81 -2.84 3.34 9.17
N GLN A 82 -3.19 4.29 10.06
CA GLN A 82 -2.40 5.47 10.34
C GLN A 82 -1.77 5.37 11.73
N LEU A 83 -0.45 5.55 11.81
CA LEU A 83 0.33 5.57 13.05
C LEU A 83 0.98 6.94 13.25
N GLN A 84 1.14 7.34 14.51
CA GLN A 84 1.84 8.58 14.86
C GLN A 84 3.36 8.39 14.89
N GLY A 85 4.09 9.35 14.34
CA GLY A 85 5.55 9.33 14.23
C GLY A 85 6.06 8.57 13.01
N ASP A 86 7.39 8.53 12.86
CA ASP A 86 8.06 7.68 11.89
C ASP A 86 8.29 6.29 12.50
N GLN A 87 7.51 5.31 12.05
CA GLN A 87 7.65 3.92 12.47
C GLN A 87 7.98 2.99 11.28
N ARG A 88 8.42 3.54 10.14
CA ARG A 88 8.54 2.78 8.88
C ARG A 88 9.40 1.51 9.00
N THR A 89 10.54 1.61 9.71
CA THR A 89 11.45 0.48 9.91
C THR A 89 10.84 -0.57 10.83
N LYS A 90 10.15 -0.15 11.89
CA LYS A 90 9.53 -1.07 12.85
C LYS A 90 8.34 -1.81 12.23
N VAL A 91 7.53 -1.08 11.45
CA VAL A 91 6.41 -1.66 10.69
C VAL A 91 6.92 -2.69 9.69
N LEU A 92 8.01 -2.38 8.97
CA LEU A 92 8.63 -3.33 8.04
C LEU A 92 9.05 -4.62 8.76
N THR A 93 9.79 -4.50 9.87
CA THR A 93 10.22 -5.66 10.66
C THR A 93 9.03 -6.49 11.14
N LEU A 94 8.01 -5.84 11.70
CA LEU A 94 6.84 -6.54 12.25
C LEU A 94 5.99 -7.23 11.16
N LEU A 95 5.84 -6.63 9.98
CA LEU A 95 5.12 -7.26 8.86
C LEU A 95 5.86 -8.48 8.29
N VAL A 96 7.20 -8.47 8.30
CA VAL A 96 8.00 -9.61 7.87
C VAL A 96 7.98 -10.73 8.92
N GLU A 97 8.13 -10.38 10.20
CA GLU A 97 8.21 -11.36 11.29
C GLU A 97 6.86 -11.95 11.70
N GLU A 98 5.86 -11.10 11.96
CA GLU A 98 4.53 -11.55 12.41
C GLU A 98 3.55 -11.74 11.25
N GLY A 99 3.69 -10.95 10.19
CA GLY A 99 2.80 -11.00 9.03
C GLY A 99 3.18 -12.08 8.01
N GLY A 100 4.40 -12.63 8.09
CA GLY A 100 4.91 -13.62 7.14
C GLY A 100 4.98 -13.09 5.70
N ILE A 101 5.00 -11.76 5.53
CA ILE A 101 4.99 -11.12 4.22
C ILE A 101 6.42 -11.02 3.70
N ASP A 102 6.61 -11.43 2.45
CA ASP A 102 7.90 -11.27 1.79
C ASP A 102 8.29 -9.80 1.67
N LYS A 103 9.54 -9.48 2.02
CA LYS A 103 10.10 -8.13 1.90
C LYS A 103 9.98 -7.54 0.50
N LYS A 104 9.90 -8.38 -0.54
CA LYS A 104 9.72 -7.97 -1.94
C LYS A 104 8.36 -7.30 -2.20
N MET A 105 7.34 -7.70 -1.45
CA MET A 105 5.98 -7.15 -1.57
C MET A 105 5.79 -5.84 -0.80
N ILE A 106 6.78 -5.42 0.00
CA ILE A 106 6.70 -4.19 0.79
C ILE A 106 7.50 -3.09 0.11
N LYS A 107 6.83 -1.97 -0.20
CA LYS A 107 7.46 -0.75 -0.73
C LYS A 107 7.48 0.31 0.38
N LEU A 108 8.69 0.67 0.80
CA LEU A 108 8.91 1.69 1.82
C LEU A 108 9.20 3.03 1.14
N HIS A 109 8.30 3.99 1.33
CA HIS A 109 8.42 5.35 0.79
C HIS A 109 8.97 6.28 1.88
N GLY A 110 10.05 6.98 1.55
CA GLY A 110 10.68 7.97 2.41
C GLY A 110 10.04 9.35 2.31
N PHE A 111 10.72 10.34 2.91
CA PHE A 111 10.50 11.76 2.63
C PHE A 111 10.99 12.11 1.22
#